data_AF-A0A2X3DER8-F1
#
_entry.id   AF-A0A2X3DER8-F1
#
_cell.length_a   1.000
_cell.length_b   1.000
_cell.length_c   1.000
_cell.angle_alpha   90.00
_cell.angle_beta   90.00
_cell.angle_gamma   90.00
#
_symmetry.space_group_name_H-M   'P 1'
#
loop_
_entity.id
_entity.type
_entity.pdbx_description
1 polymer ?
#
loop_
_entity_poly.entity_id
_entity_poly.type
_entity_poly.pdbx_seq_one_letter_code
_entity_poly.pdbx_strand_id
1 'polypeptide(L)'
;MLVLKALMQEHGIDQQMVADAAQVSQPTISQIVNHGIWPKRRTAEVRESISQFLAARGLDTAGAFEEVQAADTARTDISPHAPTEGDDNMLLAKQVLHPATKKHFGLFRDPFADDALQGSEDVFTTPDIRYVREALFQTARHGGFLAVVGESGAGQVHAAPRLD
;
A
#
# COMPACT_ATOMS: atom_id res chain seq x y z
N MET A 1 7.89 5.45 20.21
CA MET A 1 8.64 4.20 20.50
C MET A 1 8.76 4.07 22.01
N LEU A 2 8.45 2.90 22.58
CA LEU A 2 8.48 2.72 24.03
C LEU A 2 9.89 2.43 24.57
N VAL A 3 10.15 2.80 25.82
CA VAL A 3 11.36 2.44 26.59
C VAL A 3 11.56 0.91 26.61
N LEU A 4 10.45 0.16 26.57
CA LEU A 4 10.42 -1.29 26.44
C LEU A 4 11.33 -1.81 25.32
N LYS A 5 11.39 -1.11 24.19
CA LYS A 5 12.25 -1.53 23.07
C LYS A 5 13.73 -1.48 23.43
N ALA A 6 14.15 -0.44 24.14
CA ALA A 6 15.53 -0.27 24.57
C ALA A 6 15.89 -1.32 25.63
N LEU A 7 15.01 -1.55 26.61
CA LEU A 7 15.18 -2.60 27.63
C LEU A 7 15.29 -4.00 27.01
N MET A 8 14.47 -4.30 26.00
CA MET A 8 14.56 -5.58 25.30
C MET A 8 15.89 -5.73 24.55
N GLN A 9 16.39 -4.68 23.92
CA GLN A 9 17.67 -4.72 23.20
C GLN A 9 18.87 -4.84 24.15
N GLU A 10 18.86 -4.10 25.25
CA GLU A 10 19.93 -4.10 26.26
C GLU A 10 20.08 -5.47 26.94
N HIS A 11 18.96 -6.15 27.21
CA HIS A 11 18.94 -7.45 27.86
C HIS A 11 18.82 -8.63 26.89
N GLY A 12 18.98 -8.41 25.58
CA GLY A 12 18.95 -9.47 24.57
C GLY A 12 17.63 -10.25 24.50
N ILE A 13 16.51 -9.59 24.79
CA ILE A 13 15.17 -10.17 24.83
C ILE A 13 14.57 -10.15 23.42
N ASP A 14 14.29 -11.33 22.88
CA ASP A 14 13.57 -11.44 21.61
C ASP A 14 12.07 -11.12 21.77
N GLN A 15 11.50 -10.45 20.77
CA GLN A 15 10.07 -10.13 20.70
C GLN A 15 9.20 -11.39 20.70
N GLN A 16 9.71 -12.49 20.13
CA GLN A 16 9.00 -13.77 20.13
C GLN A 16 8.80 -14.31 21.54
N MET A 17 9.81 -14.21 22.41
CA MET A 17 9.72 -14.69 23.80
C MET A 17 8.68 -13.90 24.61
N VAL A 18 8.59 -12.59 24.36
CA VAL A 18 7.59 -11.72 25.01
C VAL A 18 6.19 -12.03 24.45
N ALA A 19 6.09 -12.33 23.16
CA ALA A 19 4.83 -12.70 22.51
C ALA A 19 4.26 -14.00 23.09
N ASP A 20 5.12 -15.01 23.27
CA ASP A 20 4.76 -16.29 23.88
C ASP A 20 4.31 -16.12 25.34
N ALA A 21 5.05 -15.31 26.12
CA ALA A 21 4.72 -15.03 27.52
C ALA A 21 3.39 -14.27 27.68
N ALA A 22 3.09 -13.34 26.77
CA ALA A 22 1.86 -12.55 26.78
C ALA A 22 0.70 -13.20 26.01
N GLN A 23 0.90 -14.39 25.43
CA GLN A 23 -0.06 -15.12 24.58
C GLN A 23 -0.64 -14.27 23.45
N VAL A 24 0.20 -13.47 22.80
CA VAL A 24 -0.17 -12.62 21.66
C VAL A 24 0.71 -12.94 20.46
N SER A 25 0.31 -12.47 19.28
CA SER A 25 1.12 -12.63 18.09
C SER A 25 2.38 -11.74 18.13
N GLN A 26 3.48 -12.19 17.54
CA GLN A 26 4.71 -11.39 17.40
C GLN A 26 4.47 -9.99 16.79
N PRO A 27 3.61 -9.82 15.75
CA PRO A 27 3.26 -8.50 15.25
C PRO A 27 2.62 -7.59 16.30
N THR A 28 1.83 -8.13 17.24
CA THR A 28 1.23 -7.36 18.33
C THR A 28 2.29 -6.78 19.25
N ILE A 29 3.31 -7.57 19.62
CA ILE A 29 4.45 -7.07 20.41
C ILE A 29 5.23 -6.01 19.61
N SER A 30 5.45 -6.22 18.32
CA SER A 30 6.10 -5.22 17.46
C SER A 30 5.33 -3.89 17.42
N GLN A 31 4.00 -3.93 17.35
CA GLN A 31 3.14 -2.75 17.40
C GLN A 31 3.22 -2.02 18.75
N ILE A 32 3.21 -2.75 19.87
CA ILE A 32 3.35 -2.19 21.21
C ILE A 32 4.71 -1.51 21.37
N VAL A 33 5.79 -2.23 21.02
CA VAL A 33 7.17 -1.79 21.26
C VAL A 33 7.56 -0.59 20.37
N ASN A 34 7.15 -0.59 19.10
CA ASN A 34 7.50 0.47 18.16
C ASN A 34 6.55 1.68 18.21
N HIS A 35 5.25 1.43 18.29
CA HIS A 35 4.21 2.44 18.12
C HIS A 35 3.37 2.69 19.38
N GLY A 36 3.59 1.95 20.47
CA GLY A 36 2.76 2.08 21.68
C GLY A 36 1.32 1.63 21.49
N ILE A 37 1.01 0.93 20.38
CA ILE A 37 -0.36 0.51 20.05
C ILE A 37 -0.67 -0.77 20.80
N TRP A 38 -1.61 -0.69 21.74
CA TRP A 38 -2.08 -1.83 22.51
C TRP A 38 -3.25 -2.53 21.83
N PRO A 39 -3.39 -3.86 21.99
CA PRO A 39 -4.54 -4.58 21.48
C PRO A 39 -5.83 -4.06 22.15
N LYS A 40 -6.89 -3.86 21.34
CA LYS A 40 -8.20 -3.35 21.78
C LYS A 40 -8.91 -4.27 22.80
N ARG A 41 -8.59 -5.56 22.78
CA ARG A 41 -9.10 -6.57 23.72
C ARG A 41 -7.95 -7.04 24.60
N ARG A 42 -8.22 -7.28 25.88
CA ARG A 42 -7.25 -7.82 26.86
C ARG A 42 -6.03 -6.93 27.11
N THR A 43 -6.16 -5.60 26.97
CA THR A 43 -5.06 -4.66 27.15
C THR A 43 -4.38 -4.77 28.53
N ALA A 44 -5.19 -4.87 29.60
CA ALA A 44 -4.70 -4.99 30.96
C ALA A 44 -3.93 -6.29 31.18
N GLU A 45 -4.46 -7.42 30.69
CA GLU A 45 -3.82 -8.74 30.81
C GLU A 45 -2.48 -8.80 30.06
N VAL A 46 -2.42 -8.23 28.85
CA VAL A 46 -1.18 -8.19 28.05
C VAL A 46 -0.14 -7.30 28.73
N ARG A 47 -0.55 -6.14 29.25
CA ARG A 47 0.35 -5.26 30.00
C ARG A 47 0.88 -5.93 31.26
N GLU A 48 0.01 -6.58 32.02
CA GLU A 48 0.38 -7.31 33.23
C GLU A 48 1.33 -8.48 32.91
N SER A 49 1.05 -9.26 31.87
CA SER A 49 1.89 -10.39 31.44
C SER A 49 3.29 -9.92 31.03
N ILE A 50 3.39 -8.81 30.30
CA ILE A 50 4.69 -8.21 29.94
C ILE A 50 5.42 -7.71 31.19
N SER A 51 4.73 -7.04 32.11
CA SER A 51 5.32 -6.59 33.38
C SER A 51 5.83 -7.77 34.22
N GLN A 52 5.05 -8.84 34.35
CA GLN A 52 5.44 -10.05 35.06
C GLN A 52 6.66 -10.71 34.42
N PHE A 53 6.72 -10.76 33.08
CA PHE A 53 7.86 -11.30 32.35
C PHE A 53 9.15 -10.48 32.59
N LEU A 54 9.05 -9.15 32.60
CA LEU A 54 10.17 -8.26 32.90
C LEU A 54 10.61 -8.40 34.37
N ALA A 55 9.66 -8.44 35.31
CA ALA A 55 9.92 -8.62 36.73
C ALA A 55 10.58 -9.97 37.03
N ALA A 56 10.18 -11.05 36.34
CA ALA A 56 10.80 -12.36 36.46
C ALA A 56 12.27 -12.37 36.01
N ARG A 57 12.67 -11.41 35.17
CA ARG A 57 14.06 -11.19 34.75
C ARG A 57 14.80 -10.14 35.58
N GLY A 58 14.17 -9.62 36.64
CA GLY A 58 14.74 -8.61 37.53
C GLY A 58 14.81 -7.22 36.93
N LEU A 59 14.02 -6.95 35.88
CA LEU A 59 13.98 -5.66 35.21
C LEU A 59 12.94 -4.74 35.87
N ASP A 60 13.30 -3.47 36.03
CA ASP A 60 12.38 -2.47 36.55
C ASP A 60 11.27 -2.20 35.52
N THR A 61 10.04 -2.46 35.94
CA THR A 61 8.83 -2.20 35.14
C THR A 61 8.38 -0.74 35.20
N ALA A 62 8.90 0.04 36.16
CA ALA A 62 8.57 1.44 36.32
C ALA A 62 9.17 2.25 35.16
N GLY A 63 8.34 2.59 34.18
CA GLY A 63 8.75 3.36 33.01
C GLY A 63 8.99 2.55 31.75
N ALA A 64 8.91 1.21 31.79
CA ALA A 64 9.08 0.38 30.59
C ALA A 64 8.05 0.71 29.49
N PHE A 65 6.86 1.16 29.87
CA PHE A 65 5.79 1.55 28.94
C PHE A 65 5.72 3.05 28.69
N GLU A 66 6.69 3.83 29.15
CA GLU A 66 6.79 5.25 28.81
C GLU A 66 7.32 5.42 27.39
N GLU A 67 6.88 6.50 26.75
CA GLU A 67 7.29 6.81 25.40
C GLU A 67 8.64 7.55 25.41
N VAL A 68 9.62 7.00 24.69
CA VAL A 68 10.88 7.71 24.45
C VAL A 68 10.57 8.84 23.48
N GLN A 69 10.71 10.10 23.93
CA GLN A 69 10.77 11.25 23.03
C GLN A 69 12.04 11.13 22.17
N ALA A 70 11.93 10.42 21.05
CA ALA A 70 12.95 10.39 20.04
C ALA A 70 12.85 11.70 19.24
N ALA A 71 13.88 12.54 19.34
CA ALA A 71 14.08 13.67 18.45
C ALA A 71 14.04 13.18 16.99
N ASP A 72 13.36 13.98 16.16
CA ASP A 72 13.11 13.79 14.72
C ASP A 72 14.20 12.99 13.99
N THR A 73 13.97 11.69 13.82
CA THR A 73 14.57 10.96 12.70
C THR A 73 13.54 10.94 11.59
N ALA A 74 13.73 11.84 10.63
CA ALA A 74 13.05 11.86 9.35
C ALA A 74 13.01 10.43 8.77
N ARG A 75 11.84 9.81 8.81
CA ARG A 75 11.54 8.55 8.13
C ARG A 75 10.23 8.74 7.42
N THR A 76 10.31 8.58 6.11
CA THR A 76 9.25 8.68 5.12
C THR A 76 7.98 8.04 5.65
N ASP A 77 6.96 8.88 5.85
CA ASP A 77 5.69 8.52 6.44
C ASP A 77 4.92 7.63 5.46
N ILE A 78 5.00 6.32 5.63
CA ILE A 78 3.96 5.42 5.13
C ILE A 78 3.12 5.05 6.35
N SER A 79 2.15 5.91 6.64
CA SER A 79 1.22 5.72 7.74
C SER A 79 0.24 4.59 7.39
N PRO A 80 0.19 3.46 8.13
CA PRO A 80 -0.91 2.53 8.04
C PRO A 80 -2.07 3.13 8.84
N HIS A 81 -3.05 3.69 8.14
CA HIS A 81 -4.25 4.23 8.77
C HIS A 81 -5.03 3.09 9.43
N ALA A 82 -5.13 3.13 10.77
CA ALA A 82 -6.08 2.31 11.52
C ALA A 82 -7.50 2.78 11.17
N PRO A 83 -8.50 1.88 11.03
CA PRO A 83 -9.86 2.30 10.71
C PRO A 83 -10.45 2.95 11.95
N THR A 84 -10.65 4.26 11.86
CA THR A 84 -11.47 5.04 12.80
C THR A 84 -12.91 4.79 12.41
N GLU A 85 -13.71 4.27 13.34
CA GLU A 85 -15.16 4.15 13.18
C GLU A 85 -15.74 5.58 13.16
N GLY A 86 -16.03 6.07 11.96
CA GLY A 86 -16.60 7.38 11.70
C GLY A 86 -16.81 7.51 10.21
N ASP A 87 -18.04 7.35 9.77
CA ASP A 87 -18.48 7.19 8.38
C ASP A 87 -18.41 8.50 7.54
N ASP A 88 -17.48 9.40 7.86
CA ASP A 88 -17.31 10.68 7.19
C ASP A 88 -15.92 10.76 6.55
N ASN A 89 -15.89 10.50 5.24
CA ASN A 89 -14.75 10.61 4.33
C ASN A 89 -13.80 9.39 4.25
N MET A 90 -14.38 8.23 4.00
CA MET A 90 -13.71 6.99 3.56
C MET A 90 -13.10 7.08 2.13
N LEU A 91 -12.93 8.27 1.56
CA LEU A 91 -12.33 8.43 0.23
C LEU A 91 -10.82 8.64 0.39
N LEU A 92 -10.04 7.66 -0.06
CA LEU A 92 -8.60 7.86 -0.26
C LEU A 92 -8.40 9.14 -1.10
N ALA A 93 -7.56 10.05 -0.62
CA ALA A 93 -7.19 11.24 -1.38
C ALA A 93 -6.63 10.80 -2.75
N LYS A 94 -7.10 11.45 -3.83
CA LYS A 94 -6.67 11.18 -5.20
C LYS A 94 -5.15 11.26 -5.29
N GLN A 95 -4.49 10.11 -5.45
CA GLN A 95 -3.04 10.05 -5.57
C GLN A 95 -2.65 10.54 -6.97
N VAL A 96 -1.91 11.65 -7.02
CA VAL A 96 -1.47 12.25 -8.29
C VAL A 96 -0.12 11.64 -8.69
N LEU A 97 -0.05 11.09 -9.89
CA LEU A 97 1.20 10.59 -10.47
C LEU A 97 2.14 11.75 -10.80
N HIS A 98 3.37 11.71 -10.25
CA HIS A 98 4.41 12.69 -10.57
C HIS A 98 4.89 12.59 -12.03
N PRO A 99 5.29 13.71 -12.67
CA PRO A 99 5.77 13.71 -14.06
C PRO A 99 6.94 12.76 -14.34
N ALA A 100 7.88 12.61 -13.39
CA ALA A 100 9.00 11.68 -13.50
C ALA A 100 8.53 10.22 -13.56
N THR A 101 7.56 9.85 -12.72
CA THR A 101 6.93 8.53 -12.69
C THR A 101 6.17 8.25 -13.99
N LYS A 102 5.40 9.23 -14.49
CA LYS A 102 4.70 9.12 -15.78
C LYS A 102 5.67 8.83 -16.92
N LYS A 103 6.81 9.53 -16.97
CA LYS A 103 7.85 9.31 -17.98
C LYS A 103 8.54 7.95 -17.83
N HIS A 104 8.83 7.53 -16.61
CA HIS A 104 9.51 6.25 -16.34
C HIS A 104 8.71 5.04 -16.81
N PHE A 105 7.38 5.07 -16.59
CA PHE A 105 6.47 3.99 -17.00
C PHE A 105 5.82 4.19 -18.37
N GLY A 106 6.19 5.25 -19.11
CA GLY A 106 5.58 5.56 -20.42
C GLY A 106 4.08 5.87 -20.34
N LEU A 107 3.60 6.41 -19.22
CA LEU A 107 2.20 6.79 -19.02
C LEU A 107 1.95 8.19 -19.61
N PHE A 108 1.57 8.23 -20.89
CA PHE A 108 1.25 9.48 -21.61
C PHE A 108 -0.06 10.11 -21.16
N ARG A 109 -0.97 9.30 -20.61
CA ARG A 109 -2.23 9.73 -19.99
C ARG A 109 -2.27 9.22 -18.57
N ASP A 110 -2.89 9.99 -17.68
CA ASP A 110 -3.10 9.57 -16.30
C ASP A 110 -4.16 8.47 -16.27
N PRO A 111 -3.85 7.20 -15.94
CA PRO A 111 -4.82 6.11 -15.96
C PRO A 111 -5.85 6.20 -14.83
N PHE A 112 -5.62 7.06 -13.83
CA PHE A 112 -6.52 7.25 -12.68
C PHE A 112 -7.33 8.55 -12.78
N ALA A 113 -7.26 9.25 -13.93
CA ALA A 113 -8.13 10.39 -14.16
C ALA A 113 -9.54 9.92 -14.54
N ASP A 114 -10.56 10.64 -14.09
CA ASP A 114 -11.96 10.26 -14.28
C ASP A 114 -12.38 10.28 -15.76
N ASP A 115 -11.62 10.95 -16.61
CA ASP A 115 -11.80 11.00 -18.06
C ASP A 115 -10.94 9.97 -18.82
N ALA A 116 -10.07 9.23 -18.13
CA ALA A 116 -9.09 8.34 -18.75
C ALA A 116 -9.71 7.08 -19.36
N LEU A 117 -10.80 6.59 -18.75
CA LEU A 117 -11.58 5.46 -19.20
C LEU A 117 -13.03 5.93 -19.39
N GLN A 118 -13.43 6.17 -20.63
CA GLN A 118 -14.81 6.55 -20.96
C GLN A 118 -15.71 5.33 -21.20
N GLY A 119 -15.12 4.13 -21.31
CA GLY A 119 -15.83 2.86 -21.48
C GLY A 119 -14.92 1.66 -21.18
N SER A 120 -15.49 0.45 -21.17
CA SER A 120 -14.73 -0.78 -20.96
C SER A 120 -13.78 -1.08 -22.13
N GLU A 121 -14.08 -0.59 -23.32
CA GLU A 121 -13.19 -0.69 -24.49
C GLU A 121 -11.87 0.07 -24.32
N ASP A 122 -11.82 1.13 -23.52
CA ASP A 122 -10.61 1.94 -23.34
C ASP A 122 -9.53 1.19 -22.56
N VAL A 123 -9.92 0.21 -21.73
CA VAL A 123 -9.01 -0.65 -20.97
C VAL A 123 -8.12 -1.47 -21.91
N PHE A 124 -8.63 -1.86 -23.07
CA PHE A 124 -7.92 -2.68 -24.05
C PHE A 124 -7.25 -1.83 -25.14
N THR A 125 -7.29 -0.50 -25.03
CA THR A 125 -6.85 0.41 -26.10
C THR A 125 -5.45 0.97 -25.80
N THR A 126 -4.43 0.31 -26.35
CA THR A 126 -3.04 0.78 -26.32
C THR A 126 -2.78 1.86 -27.38
N PRO A 127 -1.69 2.65 -27.27
CA PRO A 127 -1.29 3.61 -28.31
C PRO A 127 -1.16 2.98 -29.70
N ASP A 128 -0.61 1.76 -29.78
CA ASP A 128 -0.44 1.04 -31.04
C ASP A 128 -1.78 0.65 -31.66
N ILE A 129 -2.72 0.18 -30.84
CA ILE A 129 -4.10 -0.13 -31.27
C ILE A 129 -4.80 1.13 -31.79
N ARG A 130 -4.61 2.29 -31.14
CA ARG A 130 -5.15 3.57 -31.64
C ARG A 130 -4.55 3.95 -32.99
N TYR A 131 -3.25 3.79 -33.14
CA TYR A 131 -2.56 4.08 -34.39
C TYR A 131 -3.10 3.22 -35.55
N VAL A 132 -3.21 1.91 -35.33
CA VAL A 132 -3.76 0.97 -36.32
C VAL A 132 -5.22 1.31 -36.64
N ARG A 133 -6.02 1.64 -35.62
CA ARG A 133 -7.43 2.02 -35.80
C ARG A 133 -7.58 3.29 -36.62
N GLU A 134 -6.75 4.30 -36.38
CA GLU A 134 -6.77 5.55 -37.16
C GLU A 134 -6.36 5.28 -38.62
N ALA A 135 -5.31 4.48 -38.85
CA ALA A 135 -4.91 4.09 -40.20
C ALA A 135 -6.00 3.31 -40.95
N LEU A 136 -6.70 2.39 -40.27
CA LEU A 136 -7.87 1.69 -40.81
C LEU A 136 -9.00 2.67 -41.14
N PHE A 137 -9.29 3.62 -40.25
CA PHE A 137 -10.35 4.61 -40.45
C PHE A 137 -10.06 5.52 -41.65
N GLN A 138 -8.82 6.02 -41.77
CA GLN A 138 -8.39 6.83 -42.92
C GLN A 138 -8.52 6.04 -44.23
N THR A 139 -8.11 4.77 -44.24
CA THR A 139 -8.23 3.89 -45.41
C THR A 139 -9.70 3.64 -45.78
N ALA A 140 -10.57 3.45 -44.79
CA ALA A 140 -12.00 3.27 -45.00
C ALA A 140 -12.67 4.53 -45.58
N ARG A 141 -12.28 5.73 -45.15
CA ARG A 141 -12.86 6.99 -45.63
C ARG A 141 -12.38 7.42 -47.01
N HIS A 142 -11.10 7.20 -47.30
CA HIS A 142 -10.46 7.73 -48.50
C HIS A 142 -10.26 6.68 -49.59
N GLY A 143 -10.61 5.43 -49.31
CA GLY A 143 -10.42 4.30 -50.22
C GLY A 143 -8.99 3.79 -50.18
N GLY A 144 -8.85 2.47 -50.24
CA GLY A 144 -7.56 1.79 -50.18
C GLY A 144 -7.70 0.40 -49.57
N PHE A 145 -6.59 -0.31 -49.46
CA PHE A 145 -6.52 -1.60 -48.80
C PHE A 145 -5.38 -1.59 -47.78
N LEU A 146 -5.69 -1.91 -46.53
CA LEU A 146 -4.74 -1.98 -45.43
C LEU A 146 -4.82 -3.38 -44.81
N ALA A 147 -3.67 -4.03 -44.66
CA ALA A 147 -3.55 -5.32 -43.98
C ALA A 147 -2.87 -5.14 -42.62
N VAL A 148 -3.54 -5.56 -41.56
CA VAL A 148 -2.99 -5.60 -40.20
C VAL A 148 -2.57 -7.04 -39.92
N VAL A 149 -1.32 -7.24 -39.50
CA VAL A 149 -0.77 -8.56 -39.19
C VAL A 149 -0.29 -8.56 -37.74
N GLY A 150 -0.59 -9.64 -37.02
CA GLY A 150 -0.09 -9.86 -35.67
C GLY A 150 -0.23 -11.33 -35.26
N GLU A 151 0.33 -11.67 -34.11
CA GLU A 151 0.14 -12.99 -33.50
C GLU A 151 -1.28 -13.19 -32.95
N SER A 152 -1.63 -14.45 -32.69
CA SER A 152 -2.92 -14.80 -32.09
C SER A 152 -3.08 -14.10 -30.74
N GLY A 153 -4.17 -13.36 -30.55
CA GLY A 153 -4.42 -12.60 -29.32
C GLY A 153 -3.82 -11.18 -29.30
N ALA A 154 -3.13 -10.73 -30.35
CA ALA A 154 -2.55 -9.39 -30.43
C ALA A 154 -3.58 -8.23 -30.56
N GLY A 155 -4.87 -8.51 -30.40
CA GLY A 155 -5.91 -7.48 -30.44
C GLY A 155 -6.25 -6.93 -31.84
N GLN A 156 -5.83 -7.58 -32.93
CA GLN A 156 -6.10 -7.15 -34.31
C GLN A 156 -7.59 -6.89 -34.58
N VAL A 157 -8.46 -7.74 -34.04
CA VAL A 157 -9.92 -7.61 -34.17
C VAL A 157 -10.46 -6.44 -33.34
N HIS A 158 -9.86 -6.16 -32.18
CA HIS A 158 -10.26 -5.02 -31.33
C HIS A 158 -9.78 -3.67 -31.89
N ALA A 159 -8.73 -3.67 -32.71
CA ALA A 159 -8.26 -2.48 -33.41
C ALA A 159 -9.17 -2.06 -34.58
N ALA A 160 -10.01 -2.96 -35.09
CA ALA A 160 -10.91 -2.65 -36.20
C ALA A 160 -12.04 -1.70 -35.74
N PRO A 161 -12.26 -0.55 -36.41
CA PRO A 161 -13.38 0.31 -36.09
C PRO A 161 -14.70 -0.39 -36.43
N ARG A 162 -15.69 -0.32 -35.52
CA ARG A 162 -17.09 -0.64 -35.85
C ARG A 162 -17.60 0.48 -36.77
N LEU A 163 -18.00 0.08 -37.97
CA LEU A 163 -18.66 0.96 -38.94
C LEU A 163 -20.15 0.76 -38.72
N ASP A 164 -20.77 1.70 -38.01
CA ASP A 164 -22.22 1.79 -37.86
C ASP A 164 -22.82 2.63 -39.01
#